data_AF-A0ABD1XDQ0-F1
#
_entry.id   AF-A0ABD1XDQ0-F1
#
_cell.length_a   1.000
_cell.length_b   1.000
_cell.length_c   1.000
_cell.angle_alpha   90.00
_cell.angle_beta   90.00
_cell.angle_gamma   90.00
#
_symmetry.space_group_name_H-M   'P 1'
#
loop_
_entity.id
_entity.type
_entity.pdbx_description
1 polymer ?
#
loop_
_entity_poly.entity_id
_entity_poly.type
_entity_poly.pdbx_seq_one_letter_code
_entity_poly.pdbx_strand_id
1 'polypeptide(L)'
;MEYLTQCRMSGGVSIVTQFLEFLQEFQRASRNYAKRQLTWFRGEDMFRLVDASKVGSVDASKDEIVDFMDNSISIVFPVPREIRLRYLLFESEQRLADKKELKALKTYITENRIFTNPATCADILRWIERTQGGYKVVT
;
A
#
# COMPACT_ATOMS: atom_id res chain seq x y z
N MET A 1 -12.03 13.53 -1.60
CA MET A 1 -12.34 13.14 -2.99
C MET A 1 -12.85 14.35 -3.75
N GLU A 2 -12.01 15.38 -3.88
CA GLU A 2 -12.42 16.69 -4.41
C GLU A 2 -12.79 16.64 -5.90
N TYR A 3 -12.10 15.79 -6.67
CA TYR A 3 -12.35 15.57 -8.10
C TYR A 3 -13.79 15.12 -8.41
N LEU A 4 -14.32 14.09 -7.71
CA LEU A 4 -15.70 13.64 -7.96
C LEU A 4 -16.74 14.68 -7.53
N THR A 5 -16.46 15.45 -6.47
CA THR A 5 -17.31 16.57 -6.07
C THR A 5 -17.33 17.64 -7.16
N GLN A 6 -16.18 18.02 -7.72
CA GLN A 6 -16.10 18.96 -8.84
C GLN A 6 -16.85 18.44 -10.07
N CYS A 7 -16.70 17.16 -10.41
CA CYS A 7 -17.46 16.53 -11.50
C CYS A 7 -18.96 16.66 -11.24
N ARG A 8 -19.43 16.41 -10.01
CA ARG A 8 -20.84 16.56 -9.64
C ARG A 8 -21.35 17.99 -9.79
N MET A 9 -20.57 18.99 -9.35
CA MET A 9 -20.90 20.41 -9.51
C MET A 9 -21.01 20.80 -10.99
N SER A 10 -20.23 20.15 -11.85
CA SER A 10 -20.23 20.31 -13.31
C SER A 10 -21.23 19.40 -14.02
N GLY A 11 -22.25 18.85 -13.34
CA GLY A 11 -23.25 17.99 -13.97
C GLY A 11 -22.69 16.66 -14.48
N GLY A 12 -21.65 16.14 -13.84
CA GLY A 12 -21.00 14.87 -14.17
C GLY A 12 -19.95 14.98 -15.29
N VAL A 13 -19.71 16.18 -15.84
CA VAL A 13 -18.78 16.37 -16.94
C VAL A 13 -17.33 16.36 -16.42
N SER A 14 -16.49 15.55 -17.06
CA SER A 14 -15.03 15.62 -16.93
C SER A 14 -14.37 15.25 -18.24
N ILE A 15 -13.22 15.87 -18.53
CA ILE A 15 -12.42 15.59 -19.72
C ILE A 15 -11.20 14.72 -19.35
N VAL A 16 -10.64 14.04 -20.36
CA VAL A 16 -9.52 13.10 -20.21
C VAL A 16 -8.34 13.72 -19.44
N THR A 17 -7.97 14.97 -19.74
CA THR A 17 -6.84 15.64 -19.08
C THR A 17 -7.07 15.84 -17.59
N GLN A 18 -8.25 16.32 -17.20
CA GLN A 18 -8.62 16.49 -15.78
C GLN A 18 -8.59 15.16 -15.02
N PHE A 19 -9.11 14.10 -15.64
CA PHE A 19 -9.07 12.76 -15.04
C PHE A 19 -7.63 12.27 -14.84
N LEU A 20 -6.76 12.43 -15.85
CA LEU A 20 -5.37 12.00 -15.78
C LEU A 20 -4.55 12.80 -14.76
N GLU A 21 -4.79 14.12 -14.67
CA GLU A 21 -4.19 14.98 -13.64
C GLU A 21 -4.61 14.53 -12.23
N PHE A 22 -5.92 14.30 -12.02
CA PHE A 22 -6.42 13.73 -10.78
C PHE A 22 -5.76 12.39 -10.47
N LEU A 23 -5.70 11.48 -11.45
CA LEU A 23 -5.12 10.16 -11.26
C LEU A 23 -3.64 10.25 -10.85
N GLN A 24 -2.88 11.13 -11.49
CA GLN A 24 -1.47 11.34 -11.18
C GLN A 24 -1.28 11.82 -9.74
N GLU A 25 -2.04 12.82 -9.31
CA GLU A 25 -1.96 13.36 -7.94
C GLU A 25 -2.51 12.37 -6.90
N PHE A 26 -3.59 11.65 -7.21
CA PHE A 26 -4.12 10.61 -6.34
C PHE A 26 -3.11 9.48 -6.13
N GLN A 27 -2.47 9.01 -7.19
CA GLN A 27 -1.42 8.00 -7.11
C GLN A 27 -0.21 8.52 -6.33
N ARG A 28 0.19 9.79 -6.52
CA ARG A 28 1.27 10.43 -5.77
C ARG A 28 0.96 10.50 -4.28
N ALA A 29 -0.22 10.98 -3.93
CA ALA A 29 -0.68 11.07 -2.55
C ALA A 29 -0.75 9.69 -1.89
N SER A 30 -1.30 8.69 -2.59
CA SER A 30 -1.38 7.30 -2.10
C SER A 30 0.00 6.70 -1.85
N ARG A 31 0.96 6.89 -2.77
CA ARG A 31 2.36 6.46 -2.55
C ARG A 31 3.00 7.15 -1.36
N ASN A 32 2.81 8.46 -1.22
CA ASN A 32 3.35 9.21 -0.10
C ASN A 32 2.75 8.75 1.22
N TYR A 33 1.46 8.46 1.25
CA TYR A 33 0.79 7.88 2.41
C TYR A 33 1.40 6.52 2.78
N ALA A 34 1.51 5.58 1.83
CA ALA A 34 2.15 4.29 2.06
C ALA A 34 3.61 4.42 2.52
N LYS A 35 4.39 5.34 1.93
CA LYS A 35 5.77 5.64 2.36
C LYS A 35 5.82 6.14 3.81
N ARG A 36 4.88 6.99 4.22
CA ARG A 36 4.77 7.49 5.61
C ARG A 36 4.40 6.35 6.56
N GLN A 37 3.42 5.53 6.21
CA GLN A 37 3.04 4.35 7.01
C GLN A 37 4.25 3.43 7.22
N LEU A 38 4.95 3.04 6.14
CA LEU A 38 6.17 2.25 6.23
C LEU A 38 7.26 2.94 7.07
N THR A 39 7.39 4.26 6.96
CA THR A 39 8.37 5.01 7.77
C THR A 39 8.02 4.97 9.26
N TRP A 40 6.73 5.05 9.60
CA TRP A 40 6.26 5.00 10.98
C TRP A 40 6.50 3.62 11.59
N PHE A 41 6.07 2.55 10.91
CA PHE A 41 6.31 1.17 11.38
C PHE A 41 7.80 0.80 11.47
N ARG A 42 8.68 1.41 10.68
CA ARG A 42 10.16 1.22 10.78
C ARG A 42 10.77 1.80 12.05
N GLY A 43 10.13 2.79 12.66
CA GLY A 43 10.64 3.45 13.88
C GLY A 43 10.36 2.66 15.15
N GLU A 44 9.55 1.62 15.05
CA GLU A 44 9.01 0.88 16.19
C GLU A 44 9.59 -0.54 16.19
N ASP A 45 10.41 -0.85 17.21
CA ASP A 45 11.13 -2.14 17.33
C ASP A 45 10.20 -3.33 17.64
N MET A 46 8.91 -3.08 17.88
CA MET A 46 7.91 -4.10 18.19
C MET A 46 7.33 -4.81 16.96
N PHE A 47 7.62 -4.33 15.74
CA PHE A 47 7.07 -4.91 14.52
C PHE A 47 8.09 -5.78 13.78
N ARG A 48 7.68 -6.99 13.42
CA ARG A 48 8.37 -7.84 12.45
C ARG A 48 7.80 -7.58 11.06
N LEU A 49 8.68 -7.37 10.08
CA LEU A 49 8.27 -7.23 8.68
C LEU A 49 8.10 -8.61 8.05
N VAL A 50 7.02 -8.79 7.30
CA VAL A 50 6.74 -10.00 6.53
C VAL A 50 6.74 -9.61 5.05
N ASP A 51 7.51 -10.33 4.24
CA ASP A 51 7.62 -10.06 2.81
C ASP A 51 6.44 -10.67 2.05
N ALA A 52 5.37 -9.88 1.89
CA ALA A 52 4.19 -10.29 1.13
C ALA A 52 4.43 -10.47 -0.38
N SER A 53 5.62 -10.14 -0.92
CA SER A 53 5.92 -10.24 -2.35
C SER A 53 6.44 -11.61 -2.79
N LYS A 54 7.04 -12.38 -1.87
CA LYS A 54 7.54 -13.74 -2.12
C LYS A 54 6.45 -14.80 -2.05
N VAL A 55 5.22 -14.40 -1.74
CA VAL A 55 4.13 -15.29 -1.39
C VAL A 55 3.13 -15.34 -2.55
N GLY A 56 3.22 -16.40 -3.38
CA GLY A 56 2.36 -16.61 -4.55
C GLY A 56 0.90 -16.97 -4.24
N SER A 57 0.51 -17.09 -2.96
CA SER A 57 -0.87 -17.27 -2.52
C SER A 57 -1.08 -16.60 -1.17
N VAL A 58 -2.26 -16.04 -0.92
CA VAL A 58 -2.63 -15.42 0.37
C VAL A 58 -2.54 -16.39 1.55
N ASP A 59 -2.35 -17.68 1.31
CA ASP A 59 -2.30 -18.72 2.34
C ASP A 59 -0.90 -18.93 2.92
N ALA A 60 0.17 -18.85 2.11
CA ALA A 60 1.53 -19.02 2.62
C ALA A 60 2.01 -17.85 3.52
N SER A 61 1.44 -16.64 3.36
CA SER A 61 1.69 -15.53 4.28
C SER A 61 0.91 -15.67 5.58
N LYS A 62 -0.23 -16.39 5.58
CA LYS A 62 -0.94 -16.73 6.81
C LYS A 62 -0.15 -17.74 7.62
N ASP A 63 0.41 -18.76 6.97
CA ASP A 63 1.21 -19.77 7.66
C ASP A 63 2.44 -19.14 8.34
N GLU A 64 3.14 -18.21 7.67
CA GLU A 64 4.26 -17.47 8.28
C GLU A 64 3.81 -16.58 9.46
N ILE A 65 2.62 -15.96 9.37
CA ILE A 65 2.05 -15.18 10.48
C ILE A 65 1.65 -16.09 11.64
N VAL A 66 1.02 -17.25 11.37
CA VAL A 66 0.60 -18.23 12.37
C VAL A 66 1.81 -18.84 13.07
N ASP A 67 2.82 -19.26 12.31
CA ASP A 67 4.09 -19.76 12.84
C ASP A 67 4.79 -18.71 13.70
N PHE A 68 4.76 -17.43 13.31
CA PHE A 68 5.29 -16.35 14.14
C PHE A 68 4.52 -16.21 15.45
N MET A 69 3.19 -16.21 15.41
CA MET A 69 2.35 -16.10 16.60
C MET A 69 2.62 -17.27 17.56
N ASP A 70 2.66 -18.50 17.05
CA ASP A 70 2.90 -19.71 17.85
C ASP A 70 4.32 -19.77 18.44
N ASN A 71 5.33 -19.35 17.68
CA ASN A 71 6.71 -19.28 18.18
C ASN A 71 6.95 -18.11 19.16
N SER A 72 6.23 -16.99 19.01
CA SER A 72 6.34 -15.85 19.93
C SER A 72 5.81 -16.17 21.32
N ILE A 73 4.77 -17.02 21.42
CA ILE A 73 4.23 -17.53 22.68
C ILE A 73 5.24 -18.45 23.39
N SER A 74 6.07 -19.18 22.64
CA SER A 74 7.10 -20.07 23.20
C SER A 74 8.28 -19.33 23.86
N ILE A 75 8.47 -18.03 23.59
CA ILE A 75 9.53 -17.19 24.18
C ILE A 75 9.20 -16.77 25.63
N VAL A 76 7.94 -16.94 26.07
CA VAL A 76 7.48 -16.57 27.42
C VAL A 76 7.93 -17.59 28.49
N PHE A 77 8.37 -18.79 28.10
CA PHE A 77 8.96 -19.79 28.99
C PHE A 77 10.48 -19.57 29.19
N PRO A 78 11.11 -20.12 30.26
CA PRO A 78 12.53 -19.90 30.49
C PRO A 78 13.37 -20.67 29.45
N VAL A 79 13.64 -20.00 28.34
CA VAL A 79 14.48 -20.49 27.24
C VAL A 79 15.96 -20.34 27.63
N PRO A 80 16.81 -21.36 27.41
CA PRO A 80 18.26 -21.28 27.61
C PRO A 80 18.90 -20.05 26.94
N ARG A 81 19.90 -19.47 27.60
CA ARG A 81 20.54 -18.18 27.21
C ARG A 81 21.08 -18.21 25.78
N GLU A 82 21.63 -19.34 25.35
CA GLU A 82 22.24 -19.54 24.03
C GLU A 82 21.19 -19.45 22.92
N ILE A 83 20.00 -19.98 23.16
CA ILE A 83 18.88 -19.92 22.22
C ILE A 83 18.38 -18.48 22.14
N ARG A 84 18.20 -17.79 23.28
CA ARG A 84 17.80 -16.38 23.31
C ARG A 84 18.78 -15.47 22.55
N LEU A 85 20.08 -15.67 22.71
CA LEU A 85 21.10 -14.90 21.98
C LEU A 85 21.04 -15.17 20.47
N ARG A 86 20.82 -16.43 20.07
CA ARG A 86 20.66 -16.79 18.66
C ARG A 86 19.42 -16.14 18.02
N TYR A 87 18.30 -16.08 18.74
CA TYR A 87 17.11 -15.36 18.30
C TYR A 87 17.36 -13.85 18.15
N LEU A 88 18.02 -13.20 19.11
CA LEU A 88 18.35 -11.78 19.03
C LEU A 88 19.29 -11.46 17.86
N LEU A 89 20.28 -12.32 17.61
CA LEU A 89 21.18 -12.18 16.46
C LEU A 89 20.44 -12.33 15.13
N PHE A 90 19.59 -13.36 15.01
CA PHE A 90 18.75 -13.58 13.83
C PHE A 90 17.82 -12.39 13.56
N GLU A 91 17.15 -11.86 14.58
CA GLU A 91 16.33 -10.64 14.42
C GLU A 91 17.14 -9.41 14.02
N SER A 92 18.40 -9.31 14.46
CA SER A 92 19.27 -8.20 14.09
C SER A 92 19.71 -8.28 12.63
N GLU A 93 20.01 -9.48 12.14
CA GLU A 93 20.38 -9.76 10.75
C GLU A 93 19.19 -9.54 9.81
N GLN A 94 18.00 -10.00 10.21
CA GLN A 94 16.78 -9.80 9.44
C GLN A 94 16.41 -8.31 9.35
N ARG A 95 16.52 -7.55 10.45
CA ARG A 95 16.34 -6.08 10.43
C ARG A 95 17.32 -5.37 9.47
N LEU A 96 18.56 -5.86 9.35
CA LEU A 96 19.54 -5.32 8.40
C LEU A 96 19.17 -5.63 6.95
N ALA A 97 18.71 -6.85 6.68
CA ALA A 97 18.22 -7.28 5.36
C ALA A 97 16.98 -6.47 4.95
N ASP A 98 16.00 -6.32 5.85
CA ASP A 98 14.79 -5.54 5.61
C ASP A 98 15.13 -4.08 5.26
N LYS A 99 16.04 -3.46 6.02
CA LYS A 99 16.51 -2.09 5.72
C LYS A 99 17.12 -1.98 4.32
N LYS A 100 17.74 -3.03 3.78
CA LYS A 100 18.32 -3.07 2.44
C LYS A 100 17.24 -3.26 1.36
N GLU A 101 16.31 -4.20 1.52
CA GLU A 101 15.18 -4.38 0.60
C GLU A 101 14.27 -3.14 0.55
N LEU A 102 14.00 -2.52 1.70
CA LEU A 102 13.23 -1.28 1.82
C LEU A 102 13.91 -0.08 1.14
N LYS A 103 15.25 -0.06 1.06
CA LYS A 103 15.98 0.95 0.25
C LYS A 103 15.70 0.77 -1.24
N ALA A 104 15.59 -0.46 -1.73
CA ALA A 104 15.22 -0.73 -3.12
C ALA A 104 13.76 -0.29 -3.43
N LEU A 105 12.84 -0.41 -2.47
CA LEU A 105 11.48 0.14 -2.66
C LEU A 105 11.45 1.67 -2.79
N LYS A 106 12.48 2.39 -2.34
CA LYS A 106 12.57 3.86 -2.54
C LYS A 106 12.81 4.23 -4.01
N THR A 107 13.40 3.34 -4.81
CA THR A 107 13.70 3.56 -6.23
C THR A 107 12.60 3.06 -7.17
N TYR A 108 11.49 2.54 -6.63
CA TYR A 108 10.37 2.08 -7.45
C TYR A 108 9.72 3.24 -8.23
N ILE A 109 9.64 3.08 -9.56
CA ILE A 109 8.98 4.00 -10.48
C ILE A 109 7.63 3.40 -10.86
N THR A 110 6.55 4.16 -10.64
CA THR A 110 5.20 3.76 -11.04
C THR A 110 4.91 4.19 -12.47
N GLU A 111 4.36 3.27 -13.25
CA GLU A 111 3.87 3.51 -14.60
C GLU A 111 2.35 3.33 -14.64
N ASN A 112 1.65 4.26 -15.29
CA ASN A 112 0.23 4.08 -15.59
C ASN A 112 0.11 3.12 -16.78
N ARG A 113 -0.41 1.92 -16.53
CA ARG A 113 -0.58 0.86 -17.54
C ARG A 113 -2.00 0.73 -18.07
N ILE A 114 -2.98 1.36 -17.41
CA ILE A 114 -4.40 1.17 -17.68
C ILE A 114 -4.93 2.33 -18.53
N PHE A 115 -4.67 3.57 -18.10
CA PHE A 115 -5.20 4.76 -18.75
C PHE A 115 -4.13 5.41 -19.63
N THR A 116 -3.70 4.67 -20.66
CA THR A 116 -2.60 5.08 -21.55
C THR A 116 -3.06 5.85 -22.78
N ASN A 117 -4.33 5.67 -23.17
CA ASN A 117 -4.90 6.35 -24.33
C ASN A 117 -6.32 6.91 -24.02
N PRO A 118 -6.83 7.86 -24.83
CA PRO A 118 -8.15 8.44 -24.59
C PRO A 118 -9.30 7.42 -24.62
N ALA A 119 -9.19 6.35 -25.42
CA ALA A 119 -10.21 5.31 -25.51
C ALA A 119 -10.35 4.52 -24.19
N THR A 120 -9.23 4.21 -23.52
CA THR A 120 -9.22 3.57 -22.19
C THR A 120 -9.82 4.46 -21.10
N CYS A 121 -9.89 5.77 -21.32
CA CYS A 121 -10.53 6.71 -20.40
C CYS A 121 -12.05 6.82 -20.64
N ALA A 122 -12.57 6.39 -21.79
CA ALA A 122 -13.97 6.58 -22.15
C ALA A 122 -14.93 5.90 -21.17
N ASP A 123 -14.58 4.70 -20.70
CA ASP A 123 -15.43 3.92 -19.79
C ASP A 123 -15.54 4.56 -18.42
N ILE A 124 -14.41 5.04 -17.88
CA ILE A 124 -14.40 5.71 -16.58
C ILE A 124 -15.09 7.08 -16.66
N LEU A 125 -14.90 7.84 -17.75
CA LEU A 125 -15.57 9.11 -17.94
C LEU A 125 -17.09 8.94 -18.06
N ARG A 126 -17.56 7.94 -18.81
CA ARG A 126 -19.00 7.59 -18.85
C ARG A 126 -19.53 7.16 -17.49
N TRP A 127 -18.74 6.44 -16.71
CA TRP A 127 -19.12 6.07 -15.34
C TRP A 127 -19.23 7.30 -14.44
N ILE A 128 -18.30 8.26 -14.54
CA ILE A 128 -18.35 9.53 -13.79
C ILE A 128 -19.60 10.31 -14.18
N GLU A 129 -19.86 10.48 -15.47
CA GLU A 129 -21.04 11.17 -15.99
C GLU A 129 -22.32 10.57 -15.42
N ARG A 130 -22.47 9.24 -15.54
CA ARG A 130 -23.66 8.52 -15.05
C ARG A 130 -23.85 8.63 -13.54
N THR A 131 -22.76 8.60 -12.77
CA THR A 131 -22.84 8.58 -11.31
C THR A 131 -22.86 9.96 -10.67
N GLN A 132 -22.33 10.99 -11.34
CA GLN A 132 -22.19 12.33 -10.79
C GLN A 132 -23.11 13.36 -11.46
N GLY A 133 -23.69 13.09 -12.64
CA GLY A 133 -24.48 14.07 -13.42
C GLY A 133 -25.97 14.21 -13.08
N GLY A 134 -26.51 13.38 -12.18
CA GLY A 134 -27.93 13.39 -11.82
C GLY A 134 -28.28 14.05 -10.49
N TYR A 135 -27.30 14.53 -9.72
CA TYR A 135 -27.54 15.05 -8.37
C TYR A 135 -27.72 16.58 -8.41
N LYS A 136 -28.93 17.06 -8.11
CA LYS A 136 -29.14 18.48 -7.77
C LYS A 136 -28.36 18.78 -6.50
N VAL A 137 -27.38 19.66 -6.61
CA VAL A 137 -26.66 20.20 -5.46
C VAL A 137 -27.68 21.02 -4.66
N VAL A 138 -28.11 20.50 -3.52
CA VAL A 138 -28.91 21.27 -2.57
C VAL A 138 -27.94 22.23 -1.88
N THR A 139 -27.88 23.45 -2.41
CA THR A 139 -27.27 24.63 -1.78
C THR A 139 -27.99 25.00 -0.50
#